data_AF-A0A3C1L8L9-F1
#
_entry.id   AF-A0A3C1L8L9-F1
#
_cell.length_a   1.000
_cell.length_b   1.000
_cell.length_c   1.000
_cell.angle_alpha   90.00
_cell.angle_beta   90.00
_cell.angle_gamma   90.00
#
_symmetry.space_group_name_H-M   'P 1'
#
loop_
_entity.id
_entity.type
_entity.pdbx_description
1 polymer ?
#
loop_
_entity_poly.entity_id
_entity_poly.type
_entity_poly.pdbx_seq_one_letter_code
_entity_poly.pdbx_strand_id
1 'polypeptide(L)' 'MPAARPFMIGVAGGTCSGKTTVSERLAELAGDEKLALIKLDSYYVSHDHKPFEER' A
#
# COMPACT_ATOMS: atom_id res chain seq x y z
N MET A 1 18.23 14.33 -19.44
CA MET A 1 17.23 14.92 -18.53
C MET A 1 17.12 14.00 -17.33
N PRO A 2 17.30 14.45 -16.08
CA PRO A 2 17.11 13.55 -14.94
C PRO A 2 15.66 13.07 -14.93
N ALA A 3 15.45 11.76 -14.79
CA ALA A 3 14.10 11.21 -14.64
C ALA A 3 13.44 11.84 -13.41
N ALA A 4 12.21 12.32 -13.55
CA ALA A 4 11.48 12.94 -12.44
C ALA A 4 11.41 11.95 -11.26
N ARG A 5 11.81 12.39 -10.08
CA ARG A 5 11.64 11.59 -8.86
C ARG A 5 10.16 11.52 -8.51
N PRO A 6 9.57 10.32 -8.30
CA PRO A 6 8.18 10.21 -7.94
C PRO A 6 7.94 10.77 -6.53
N PHE A 7 6.75 11.33 -6.30
CA PHE A 7 6.28 11.72 -4.98
C PHE A 7 5.62 10.51 -4.30
N MET A 8 6.01 10.20 -3.06
CA MET A 8 5.51 9.03 -2.33
C MET A 8 4.57 9.45 -1.20
N ILE A 9 3.42 8.79 -1.10
CA ILE A 9 2.45 8.95 -0.01
C ILE A 9 2.29 7.59 0.67
N GLY A 10 2.56 7.53 1.97
CA GLY A 10 2.31 6.34 2.80
C GLY A 10 0.96 6.46 3.51
N VAL A 11 0.12 5.41 3.43
CA VAL A 11 -1.17 5.34 4.13
C VAL A 11 -1.09 4.28 5.22
N ALA A 12 -1.04 4.71 6.49
CA ALA A 12 -0.88 3.84 7.67
C ALA A 12 -2.12 3.90 8.60
N GLY A 13 -2.22 2.93 9.53
CA GLY A 13 -3.37 2.78 10.44
C GLY A 13 -3.75 1.33 10.74
N GLY A 14 -4.54 1.10 11.78
CA GLY A 14 -4.98 -0.24 12.21
C GLY A 14 -5.94 -0.95 11.25
N THR A 15 -6.17 -2.24 11.44
CA THR A 15 -7.16 -3.00 10.64
C THR A 15 -8.55 -2.33 10.71
N CYS A 16 -9.31 -2.36 9.60
CA CYS A 16 -10.62 -1.70 9.46
C CYS A 16 -10.64 -0.16 9.62
N SER A 17 -9.50 0.53 9.64
CA SER A 17 -9.46 2.00 9.77
C SER A 17 -9.76 2.78 8.47
N GLY A 18 -10.14 2.11 7.38
CA GLY A 18 -10.46 2.75 6.10
C GLY A 18 -9.29 3.09 5.17
N LYS A 19 -8.06 2.62 5.46
CA LYS A 19 -6.86 2.88 4.63
C LYS A 19 -7.06 2.54 3.16
N THR A 20 -7.59 1.34 2.89
CA THR A 20 -7.84 0.83 1.54
C THR A 20 -8.75 1.79 0.79
N THR A 21 -9.87 2.16 1.40
CA THR A 21 -10.84 3.12 0.84
C THR A 21 -10.21 4.46 0.53
N VAL A 22 -9.43 5.04 1.45
CA VAL A 22 -8.76 6.33 1.21
C VAL A 22 -7.75 6.23 0.07
N SER A 23 -6.93 5.17 0.05
CA SER A 23 -5.92 4.99 -0.99
C SER A 23 -6.52 4.77 -2.38
N GLU A 24 -7.63 4.05 -2.48
CA GLU A 24 -8.34 3.81 -3.74
C GLU A 24 -9.02 5.08 -4.26
N ARG A 25 -9.68 5.85 -3.37
CA ARG A 25 -10.25 7.15 -3.74
C ARG A 25 -9.18 8.15 -4.20
N LEU A 26 -8.01 8.16 -3.57
CA LEU A 26 -6.91 9.02 -3.98
C LEU A 26 -6.39 8.61 -5.37
N ALA A 27 -6.31 7.31 -5.65
CA ALA A 27 -5.94 6.78 -6.96
C ALA A 27 -6.95 7.18 -8.04
N GLU A 28 -8.25 7.00 -7.78
CA GLU A 28 -9.34 7.43 -8.68
C GLU A 28 -9.25 8.91 -9.03
N LEU A 29 -8.95 9.78 -8.04
CA LEU A 29 -8.85 11.22 -8.25
C LEU A 29 -7.59 11.64 -9.03
N ALA A 30 -6.48 10.91 -8.89
CA ALA A 30 -5.23 11.21 -9.57
C ALA A 30 -5.19 10.71 -11.02
N GLY A 31 -5.98 9.68 -11.33
CA GLY A 31 -6.00 9.01 -12.63
C GLY A 31 -4.83 8.05 -12.85
N ASP A 32 -5.05 7.06 -13.72
CA ASP A 32 -4.15 5.92 -13.90
C ASP A 32 -2.85 6.25 -14.67
N GLU A 33 -2.78 7.40 -15.36
CA GLU A 33 -1.62 7.73 -16.20
C GLU A 33 -0.37 8.11 -15.41
N LYS A 34 -0.52 8.56 -14.16
CA LYS A 34 0.58 9.16 -13.37
C LYS A 34 0.71 8.59 -11.96
N LEU A 35 -0.08 7.57 -11.62
CA LEU A 35 -0.13 7.00 -10.28
C LEU A 35 0.13 5.49 -10.31
N ALA A 36 0.92 5.02 -9.35
CA ALA A 36 1.05 3.62 -9.02
C ALA A 36 0.55 3.39 -7.60
N LEU A 37 -0.42 2.49 -7.42
CA LEU A 37 -0.92 2.08 -6.11
C LEU A 37 -0.25 0.77 -5.70
N ILE A 38 0.53 0.79 -4.62
CA ILE A 38 1.20 -0.39 -4.06
C ILE A 38 0.52 -0.78 -2.76
N LYS A 39 -0.17 -1.92 -2.76
CA LYS A 39 -0.85 -2.46 -1.57
C LYS A 39 0.08 -3.41 -0.82
N LEU A 40 0.59 -2.98 0.34
CA LEU A 40 1.60 -3.74 1.10
C LEU A 40 1.08 -5.05 1.70
N ASP A 41 -0.23 -5.14 1.94
CA ASP A 41 -0.91 -6.36 2.38
C ASP A 41 -0.81 -7.50 1.35
N SER A 42 -0.73 -7.17 0.06
CA SER A 42 -0.59 -8.13 -1.05
C SER A 42 0.80 -8.79 -1.09
N TYR A 43 1.76 -8.23 -0.36
CA TYR A 43 3.12 -8.77 -0.21
C TYR A 43 3.32 -9.45 1.14
N TYR A 44 2.24 -9.67 1.90
CA TYR A 44 2.32 -10.40 3.15
C TYR A 44 2.71 -11.86 2.88
N VAL A 45 3.88 -12.26 3.36
CA VAL A 45 4.33 -13.66 3.32
C VAL A 45 3.82 -14.33 4.58
N SER A 46 2.99 -15.37 4.42
CA SER A 46 2.49 -16.11 5.57
C SER A 46 3.64 -16.94 6.19
N HIS A 47 3.89 -16.71 7.48
CA HIS A 47 4.82 -17.51 8.27
C HIS A 47 4.09 -18.66 8.96
N ASP A 48 3.21 -19.36 8.25
CA ASP A 48 2.39 -20.43 8.83
C ASP A 48 3.23 -21.64 9.29
N HIS A 49 4.48 -21.72 8.82
CA HIS A 49 5.46 -22.73 9.25
C HIS A 49 6.16 -22.41 10.58
N LYS A 50 6.00 -21.19 11.11
CA LYS A 50 6.60 -20.80 12.40
C LYS A 50 5.65 -21.11 13.57
N PRO A 51 6.18 -21.53 14.73
CA PRO A 51 5.41 -21.57 15.97
C PRO A 51 4.73 -20.22 16.23
N PHE A 52 3.56 -20.23 16.89
CA PHE A 52 2.79 -19.01 17.17
C PHE A 52 3.62 -17.93 17.91
N GLU A 53 4.51 -18.35 18.80
CA GLU A 53 5.44 -17.48 19.54
C GLU A 53 6.45 -16.74 18.65
N GLU A 54 6.67 -17.21 17.41
CA GLU A 54 7.63 -16.65 16.45
C GLU A 54 6.95 -16.01 15.23
N ARG A 55 5.62 -15.92 15.23
CA ARG A 55 4.80 -15.29 14.17
C ARG A 55 4.65 -13.78 14.36
#